data_AF-A0A380W7J3-F1
#
_entry.id   AF-A0A380W7J3-F1
#
_cell.length_a   1.000
_cell.length_b   1.000
_cell.length_c   1.000
_cell.angle_alpha   90.00
_cell.angle_beta   90.00
_cell.angle_gamma   90.00
#
_symmetry.space_group_name_H-M   'P 1'
#
loop_
_entity.id
_entity.type
_entity.pdbx_description
1 polymer ?
#
loop_
_entity_poly.entity_id
_entity_poly.type
_entity_poly.pdbx_seq_one_letter_code
_entity_poly.pdbx_strand_id
1 'polypeptide(L)'
;MRKIVAFNVLLIGMAFAPFSAMAAEQCPVTDAAITKAGGYMLAVEAAVSAAPDCERAYKTLEICQLGSSGDNALSEIVRAKCEPLFLGKARAGMKAAYRKKLAGCENIAKKNEGTMYLGLAAVCQARAARDFARKQAKAR
;
A
#
# COMPACT_ATOMS: atom_id res chain seq x y z
N MET A 1 -27.96 -45.64 52.35
CA MET A 1 -28.27 -45.83 50.92
C MET A 1 -27.79 -44.61 50.14
N ARG A 2 -26.59 -44.65 49.55
CA ARG A 2 -25.98 -43.52 48.81
C ARG A 2 -26.30 -43.66 47.33
N LYS A 3 -27.09 -42.74 46.78
CA LYS A 3 -27.41 -42.68 45.34
C LYS A 3 -26.21 -42.07 44.61
N ILE A 4 -25.61 -42.84 43.70
CA ILE A 4 -24.56 -42.35 42.79
C ILE A 4 -25.27 -41.58 41.67
N VAL A 5 -25.13 -40.25 41.65
CA VAL A 5 -25.61 -39.41 40.56
C VAL A 5 -24.50 -39.39 39.50
N ALA A 6 -24.74 -40.06 38.37
CA ALA A 6 -23.85 -40.02 37.22
C ALA A 6 -23.87 -38.62 36.60
N PHE A 7 -22.77 -37.88 36.76
CA PHE A 7 -22.54 -36.62 36.07
C PHE A 7 -22.16 -36.93 34.62
N ASN A 8 -23.13 -36.81 33.70
CA ASN A 8 -22.85 -36.81 32.26
C ASN A 8 -22.07 -35.54 31.91
N VAL A 9 -20.75 -35.68 31.73
CA VAL A 9 -19.91 -34.62 31.18
C VAL A 9 -20.19 -34.51 29.68
N LEU A 10 -21.05 -33.56 29.33
CA LEU A 10 -21.29 -33.18 27.94
C LEU A 10 -20.06 -32.41 27.43
N LEU A 11 -19.14 -33.10 26.75
CA LEU A 11 -18.02 -32.49 26.04
C LEU A 11 -18.58 -31.68 24.86
N ILE A 12 -18.75 -30.37 25.04
CA ILE A 12 -19.03 -29.44 23.95
C ILE A 12 -17.75 -29.36 23.11
N GLY A 13 -17.76 -30.06 21.97
CA GLY A 13 -16.67 -29.99 20.99
C GLY A 13 -16.54 -28.56 20.46
N MET A 14 -15.46 -27.89 20.84
CA MET A 14 -15.02 -26.67 20.16
C MET A 14 -14.64 -27.06 18.73
N ALA A 15 -15.52 -26.79 17.78
CA ALA A 15 -15.21 -26.83 16.37
C ALA A 15 -14.13 -25.77 16.10
N PHE A 16 -12.86 -26.21 16.01
CA PHE A 16 -11.78 -25.45 15.42
C PHE A 16 -12.11 -25.28 13.93
N ALA A 17 -12.81 -24.20 13.59
CA ALA A 17 -12.87 -23.75 12.20
C ALA A 17 -11.43 -23.37 11.80
N PRO A 18 -10.87 -23.92 10.70
CA PRO A 18 -9.56 -23.51 10.22
C PRO A 18 -9.65 -22.04 9.81
N PHE A 19 -9.07 -21.16 10.62
CA PHE A 19 -8.87 -19.77 10.26
C PHE A 19 -7.96 -19.78 9.04
N SER A 20 -8.53 -19.56 7.85
CA SER A 20 -7.74 -19.46 6.62
C SER A 20 -6.85 -18.23 6.78
N ALA A 21 -5.57 -18.46 7.08
CA ALA A 21 -4.58 -17.41 7.12
C ALA A 21 -4.46 -16.84 5.69
N MET A 22 -5.03 -15.64 5.48
CA MET A 22 -4.77 -14.86 4.27
C MET A 22 -3.26 -14.58 4.25
N ALA A 23 -2.53 -15.21 3.34
CA ALA A 23 -1.10 -14.96 3.18
C ALA A 23 -0.90 -13.46 2.89
N ALA A 24 -0.17 -12.77 3.76
CA ALA A 24 0.25 -11.40 3.48
C ALA A 24 1.15 -11.42 2.24
N GLU A 25 0.80 -10.61 1.22
CA GLU A 25 1.71 -10.43 0.08
C GLU A 25 3.03 -9.85 0.59
N GLN A 26 4.12 -10.55 0.27
CA GLN A 26 5.48 -10.18 0.66
C GLN A 26 6.09 -9.24 -0.37
N CYS A 27 6.97 -8.33 0.08
CA CYS A 27 7.70 -7.45 -0.83
C CYS A 27 8.57 -8.31 -1.76
N PRO A 28 8.44 -8.20 -3.10
CA PRO A 28 9.13 -9.09 -4.04
C PRO A 28 10.64 -8.78 -4.20
N VAL A 29 11.25 -8.04 -3.27
CA VAL A 29 12.67 -7.70 -3.28
C VAL A 29 13.44 -8.81 -2.58
N THR A 30 14.34 -9.46 -3.31
CA THR A 30 15.16 -10.58 -2.80
C THR A 30 16.51 -10.10 -2.26
N ASP A 31 17.17 -10.91 -1.43
CA ASP A 31 18.52 -10.63 -0.92
C ASP A 31 19.55 -10.42 -2.05
N ALA A 32 19.40 -11.15 -3.15
CA ALA A 32 20.23 -10.96 -4.34
C ALA A 32 20.01 -9.58 -4.98
N ALA A 33 18.76 -9.10 -5.04
CA ALA A 33 18.45 -7.77 -5.53
C ALA A 33 18.98 -6.68 -4.59
N ILE A 34 18.87 -6.89 -3.27
CA ILE A 34 19.43 -5.99 -2.24
C ILE A 34 20.94 -5.87 -2.41
N THR A 35 21.64 -7.00 -2.53
CA THR A 35 23.09 -7.06 -2.70
C THR A 35 23.52 -6.38 -4.00
N LYS A 36 22.82 -6.66 -5.11
CA LYS A 36 23.10 -6.05 -6.41
C LYS A 36 22.89 -4.53 -6.41
N ALA A 37 21.86 -4.05 -5.74
CA ALA A 37 21.52 -2.63 -5.68
C ALA A 37 22.37 -1.85 -4.66
N GLY A 38 23.07 -2.54 -3.74
CA GLY A 38 23.84 -1.90 -2.67
C GLY A 38 23.01 -1.47 -1.47
N GLY A 39 21.80 -2.00 -1.30
CA GLY A 39 20.92 -1.73 -0.15
C GLY A 39 19.44 -1.94 -0.44
N TYR A 40 18.65 -2.13 0.63
CA TYR A 40 17.21 -2.41 0.51
C TYR A 40 16.45 -1.28 -0.18
N MET A 41 16.69 -0.02 0.23
CA MET A 41 16.07 1.16 -0.37
C MET A 41 16.27 1.20 -1.90
N LEU A 42 17.50 1.01 -2.37
CA LEU A 42 17.84 1.05 -3.79
C LEU A 42 17.21 -0.13 -4.56
N ALA A 43 17.12 -1.30 -3.93
CA ALA A 43 16.45 -2.45 -4.53
C ALA A 43 14.93 -2.23 -4.65
N VAL A 44 14.30 -1.62 -3.65
CA VAL A 44 12.87 -1.23 -3.71
C VAL A 44 12.65 -0.17 -4.78
N GLU A 45 13.49 0.85 -4.85
CA GLU A 45 13.41 1.89 -5.88
C GLU A 45 13.51 1.30 -7.29
N ALA A 46 14.48 0.41 -7.50
CA ALA A 46 14.62 -0.32 -8.76
C ALA A 46 13.36 -1.16 -9.08
N ALA A 47 12.77 -1.83 -8.08
CA ALA A 47 11.56 -2.62 -8.27
C ALA A 47 10.34 -1.76 -8.63
N VAL A 48 10.12 -0.63 -7.94
CA VAL A 48 9.04 0.33 -8.23
C VAL A 48 9.23 0.95 -9.63
N SER A 49 10.47 1.27 -10.00
CA SER A 49 10.82 1.81 -11.31
C SER A 49 10.61 0.79 -12.44
N ALA A 50 11.00 -0.47 -12.22
CA ALA A 50 10.85 -1.55 -13.20
C ALA A 50 9.41 -2.04 -13.37
N ALA A 51 8.50 -1.69 -12.46
CA ALA A 51 7.10 -2.08 -12.56
C ALA A 51 6.49 -1.59 -13.89
N PRO A 52 5.75 -2.46 -14.61
CA PRO A 52 5.40 -2.21 -16.01
C PRO A 52 4.24 -1.22 -16.17
N ASP A 53 3.51 -0.92 -15.09
CA ASP A 53 2.39 0.02 -15.12
C ASP A 53 2.16 0.68 -13.75
N CYS A 54 1.25 1.65 -13.74
CA CYS A 54 0.83 2.41 -12.56
C CYS A 54 0.32 1.53 -11.41
N GLU A 55 -0.50 0.50 -11.68
CA GLU A 55 -1.06 -0.35 -10.62
C GLU A 55 0.03 -1.17 -9.96
N ARG A 56 0.88 -1.81 -10.76
CA ARG A 56 1.97 -2.64 -10.26
C ARG A 56 3.03 -1.80 -9.55
N ALA A 57 3.34 -0.60 -10.05
CA ALA A 57 4.26 0.32 -9.38
C ALA A 57 3.75 0.72 -8.00
N TYR A 58 2.46 1.12 -7.91
CA TYR A 58 1.85 1.45 -6.63
C TYR A 58 1.78 0.23 -5.69
N LYS A 59 1.47 -0.95 -6.22
CA LYS A 59 1.39 -2.19 -5.43
C LYS A 59 2.75 -2.57 -4.84
N THR A 60 3.82 -2.45 -5.63
CA THR A 60 5.20 -2.64 -5.14
C THR A 60 5.54 -1.64 -4.04
N LEU A 61 5.25 -0.35 -4.24
CA LEU A 61 5.42 0.67 -3.19
C LEU A 61 4.64 0.31 -1.91
N GLU A 62 3.37 -0.05 -2.04
CA GLU A 62 2.49 -0.35 -0.90
C GLU A 62 2.97 -1.54 -0.05
N ILE A 63 3.56 -2.55 -0.68
CA ILE A 63 4.06 -3.74 0.04
C ILE A 63 5.49 -3.50 0.56
N CYS A 64 6.31 -2.72 -0.14
CA CYS A 64 7.74 -2.56 0.15
C CYS A 64 8.10 -1.28 0.91
N GLN A 65 7.12 -0.58 1.49
CA GLN A 65 7.31 0.72 2.13
C GLN A 65 8.52 0.75 3.05
N LEU A 66 9.26 1.86 3.01
CA LEU A 66 10.42 2.09 3.86
C LEU A 66 10.04 2.63 5.23
N GLY A 67 8.83 3.21 5.36
CA GLY A 67 8.35 3.81 6.61
C GLY A 67 9.11 5.07 7.00
N SER A 68 9.68 5.78 6.01
CA SER A 68 10.54 6.95 6.22
C SER A 68 10.45 7.91 5.04
N SER A 69 11.21 9.01 5.09
CA SER A 69 11.27 9.96 3.97
C SER A 69 11.81 9.36 2.68
N GLY A 70 12.41 8.16 2.70
CA GLY A 70 12.76 7.42 1.49
C GLY A 70 11.55 7.09 0.61
N ASP A 71 10.35 6.95 1.20
CA ASP A 71 9.12 6.70 0.45
C ASP A 71 8.72 7.89 -0.46
N ASN A 72 9.32 9.06 -0.27
CA ASN A 72 9.13 10.22 -1.15
C ASN A 72 9.57 9.92 -2.58
N ALA A 73 10.78 9.38 -2.76
CA ALA A 73 11.33 9.04 -4.07
C ALA A 73 10.52 7.91 -4.73
N LEU A 74 10.15 6.89 -3.95
CA LEU A 74 9.33 5.79 -4.46
C LEU A 74 7.94 6.28 -4.91
N SER A 75 7.33 7.16 -4.14
CA SER A 75 6.03 7.76 -4.44
C SER A 75 6.07 8.64 -5.69
N GLU A 76 7.15 9.38 -5.90
CA GLU A 76 7.36 10.17 -7.11
C GLU A 76 7.40 9.29 -8.37
N ILE A 77 8.12 8.17 -8.33
CA ILE A 77 8.16 7.19 -9.44
C ILE A 77 6.74 6.69 -9.77
N VAL A 78 5.97 6.33 -8.75
CA VAL A 78 4.58 5.87 -8.94
C VAL A 78 3.73 6.98 -9.56
N ARG A 79 3.83 8.21 -9.04
CA ARG A 79 3.10 9.37 -9.56
C ARG A 79 3.45 9.66 -11.01
N ALA A 80 4.73 9.64 -11.38
CA ALA A 80 5.20 9.83 -12.75
C ALA A 80 4.63 8.78 -13.73
N LYS A 81 4.43 7.54 -13.27
CA LYS A 81 3.76 6.48 -14.07
C LYS A 81 2.24 6.65 -14.14
N CYS A 82 1.61 7.09 -13.06
CA CYS A 82 0.15 7.14 -12.94
C CYS A 82 -0.48 8.41 -13.52
N GLU A 83 0.12 9.58 -13.25
CA GLU A 83 -0.43 10.89 -13.60
C GLU A 83 -0.68 11.07 -15.12
N PRO A 84 0.19 10.63 -16.04
CA PRO A 84 -0.05 10.74 -17.48
C PRO A 84 -1.31 10.01 -17.97
N LEU A 85 -1.76 8.99 -17.23
CA LEU A 85 -2.95 8.21 -17.61
C LEU A 85 -4.24 9.03 -17.50
N PHE A 86 -4.24 10.09 -16.70
CA PHE A 86 -5.43 10.92 -16.50
C PHE A 86 -5.21 12.43 -16.64
N LEU A 87 -4.07 13.02 -16.25
CA LEU A 87 -3.94 14.49 -16.23
C LEU A 87 -4.14 15.16 -17.58
N GLY A 88 -3.69 14.55 -18.68
CA GLY A 88 -3.90 15.12 -20.02
C GLY A 88 -5.36 15.08 -20.49
N LYS A 89 -6.15 14.12 -20.00
CA LYS A 89 -7.50 13.79 -20.51
C LYS A 89 -8.61 14.13 -19.51
N ALA A 90 -8.26 14.42 -18.26
CA ALA A 90 -9.18 14.69 -17.18
C ALA A 90 -9.92 16.03 -17.37
N ARG A 91 -11.23 16.02 -17.11
CA ARG A 91 -12.03 17.26 -16.99
C ARG A 91 -11.52 18.12 -15.83
N ALA A 92 -11.79 19.43 -15.88
CA ALA A 92 -11.34 20.39 -14.87
C ALA A 92 -11.71 19.96 -13.43
N GLY A 93 -12.91 19.44 -13.22
CA GLY A 93 -13.36 18.94 -11.91
C GLY A 93 -12.53 17.78 -11.37
N MET A 94 -12.09 16.85 -12.24
CA MET A 94 -11.21 15.75 -11.82
C MET A 94 -9.81 16.27 -11.46
N LYS A 95 -9.26 17.22 -12.22
CA LYS A 95 -7.98 17.87 -11.88
C LYS A 95 -8.05 18.61 -10.54
N ALA A 96 -9.15 19.33 -10.28
CA ALA A 96 -9.37 20.02 -9.02
C ALA A 96 -9.51 19.04 -7.84
N ALA A 97 -10.26 17.95 -8.02
CA ALA A 97 -10.39 16.90 -7.02
C ALA A 97 -9.05 16.21 -6.71
N TYR A 98 -8.22 15.99 -7.74
CA TYR A 98 -6.89 15.42 -7.56
C TYR A 98 -5.99 16.35 -6.74
N ARG A 99 -5.90 17.64 -7.09
CA ARG A 99 -5.15 18.63 -6.31
C ARG A 99 -5.62 18.72 -4.86
N LYS A 100 -6.94 18.70 -4.63
CA LYS A 100 -7.52 18.68 -3.28
C LYS A 100 -7.08 17.44 -2.50
N LYS A 101 -7.00 16.28 -3.16
CA LYS A 101 -6.54 15.03 -2.54
C LYS A 101 -5.05 15.09 -2.18
N LEU A 102 -4.21 15.63 -3.06
CA LEU A 102 -2.78 15.85 -2.78
C LEU A 102 -2.56 16.76 -1.57
N ALA A 103 -3.25 17.91 -1.53
CA ALA A 103 -3.20 18.83 -0.40
C ALA A 103 -3.70 18.18 0.91
N GLY A 104 -4.70 17.30 0.81
CA GLY A 104 -5.17 16.50 1.93
C GLY A 104 -4.10 15.56 2.49
N CYS A 105 -3.30 14.93 1.62
CA CYS A 105 -2.18 14.07 2.03
C CYS A 105 -1.06 14.86 2.72
N GLU A 106 -0.74 16.07 2.25
CA GLU A 106 0.27 16.94 2.88
C GLU A 106 -0.06 17.29 4.34
N ASN A 107 -1.35 17.31 4.70
CA ASN A 107 -1.76 17.57 6.08
C ASN A 107 -1.27 16.49 7.06
N ILE A 108 -0.93 15.28 6.58
CA ILE A 108 -0.30 14.24 7.41
C ILE A 108 1.05 14.74 7.91
N ALA A 109 1.90 15.22 7.01
CA ALA A 109 3.22 15.75 7.33
C ALA A 109 3.16 17.08 8.10
N LYS A 110 2.14 17.92 7.87
CA LYS A 110 2.00 19.21 8.58
C LYS A 110 1.56 19.06 10.04
N LYS A 111 0.85 17.99 10.37
CA LYS A 111 0.27 17.75 11.71
C LYS A 111 1.11 16.84 12.59
N ASN A 112 2.16 16.23 12.04
CA ASN A 112 2.97 15.24 12.73
C ASN A 112 4.44 15.48 12.41
N GLU A 113 5.32 15.15 13.34
CA GLU A 113 6.76 15.32 13.18
C GLU A 113 7.44 13.99 12.86
N GLY A 114 8.55 14.05 12.12
CA GLY A 114 9.38 12.88 11.82
C GLY A 114 9.23 12.33 10.41
N THR A 115 10.27 11.63 9.97
CA THR A 115 10.43 11.15 8.59
C THR A 115 9.39 10.12 8.20
N MET A 116 8.86 9.35 9.15
CA MET A 116 7.78 8.40 8.93
C MET A 116 6.53 9.09 8.36
N TYR A 117 6.13 10.24 8.90
CA TYR A 117 4.94 10.96 8.42
C TYR A 117 5.17 11.66 7.09
N LEU A 118 6.42 12.04 6.77
CA LEU A 118 6.78 12.51 5.43
C LEU A 118 6.55 11.39 4.40
N GLY A 119 7.07 10.19 4.67
CA GLY A 119 6.87 9.02 3.81
C GLY A 119 5.40 8.65 3.66
N LEU A 120 4.65 8.64 4.76
CA LEU A 120 3.21 8.36 4.74
C LEU A 120 2.43 9.38 3.90
N ALA A 121 2.77 10.67 4.00
CA ALA A 121 2.17 11.69 3.16
C ALA A 121 2.44 11.45 1.67
N ALA A 122 3.67 11.08 1.31
CA ALA A 122 4.05 10.77 -0.07
C ALA A 122 3.32 9.53 -0.61
N VAL A 123 3.26 8.44 0.16
CA VAL A 123 2.50 7.24 -0.22
C VAL A 123 1.03 7.58 -0.43
N CYS A 124 0.43 8.41 0.42
CA CYS A 124 -0.95 8.89 0.25
C CYS A 124 -1.12 9.58 -1.12
N GLN A 125 -0.15 10.40 -1.54
CA GLN A 125 -0.17 11.06 -2.84
C GLN A 125 -0.03 10.07 -4.01
N ALA A 126 0.85 9.06 -3.89
CA ALA A 126 0.99 7.99 -4.88
C ALA A 126 -0.30 7.17 -5.03
N ARG A 127 -0.94 6.81 -3.91
CA ARG A 127 -2.26 6.16 -3.90
C ARG A 127 -3.31 7.01 -4.62
N ALA A 128 -3.32 8.32 -4.36
CA ALA A 128 -4.23 9.23 -5.03
C ALA A 128 -4.02 9.25 -6.55
N ALA A 129 -2.77 9.28 -7.02
CA ALA A 129 -2.47 9.23 -8.46
C ALA A 129 -2.99 7.93 -9.09
N ARG A 130 -2.75 6.77 -8.44
CA ARG A 130 -3.28 5.47 -8.86
C ARG A 130 -4.81 5.49 -8.94
N ASP A 131 -5.48 5.92 -7.87
CA ASP A 131 -6.95 5.90 -7.79
C ASP A 131 -7.59 6.79 -8.87
N PHE A 132 -6.98 7.93 -9.18
CA PHE A 132 -7.45 8.81 -10.25
C PHE A 132 -7.18 8.23 -11.66
N ALA A 133 -6.06 7.56 -11.86
CA ALA A 133 -5.81 6.81 -13.09
C ALA A 133 -6.89 5.73 -13.32
N ARG A 134 -7.22 4.94 -12.29
CA ARG A 134 -8.34 3.97 -12.35
C ARG A 134 -9.67 4.63 -12.65
N LYS A 135 -9.97 5.74 -11.98
CA LYS A 135 -11.22 6.47 -12.18
C LYS A 135 -11.35 6.98 -13.61
N GLN A 136 -10.28 7.49 -14.19
CA GLN A 136 -10.28 7.94 -15.58
C GLN A 136 -10.41 6.78 -16.56
N ALA A 137 -9.78 5.63 -16.30
CA ALA A 137 -9.92 4.44 -17.13
C ALA A 137 -11.37 3.93 -17.16
N LYS A 138 -12.07 3.96 -16.01
CA LYS A 138 -13.49 3.60 -15.89
C LYS A 138 -14.47 4.60 -16.51
N ALA A 139 -14.03 5.84 -16.74
CA ALA A 139 -14.85 6.90 -17.31
C ALA A 139 -14.68 7.04 -18.84
N ARG A 140 -13.86 6.18 -19.45
CA ARG A 140 -13.76 5.99 -20.90
C ARG A 140 -14.65 4.83 -21.30
#